data_AF-A0A7S3KT43-F1
#
_entry.id   AF-A0A7S3KT43-F1
#
_cell.length_a   1.000
_cell.length_b   1.000
_cell.length_c   1.000
_cell.angle_alpha   90.00
_cell.angle_beta   90.00
_cell.angle_gamma   90.00
#
_symmetry.space_group_name_H-M   'P 1'
#
loop_
_entity.id
_entity.type
_entity.pdbx_description
1 polymer ?
#
loop_
_entity_poly.entity_id
_entity_poly.type
_entity_poly.pdbx_seq_one_letter_code
_entity_poly.pdbx_strand_id
1 'polypeptide(L)'
;QPETRREADKQIYTYQSDWVVYALGFSWGESSDFRLALGSLKEDLSNEIQIIKLSDSETEDFECTMRFDHGFPATKLMWKPERSAMRSNFLATTSDYLRIWEIDENNVTTKPKLELKDTAQSFS
;
A
#
# COMPACT_ATOMS: atom_id res chain seq x y z
N GLN A 1 13.11 41.60 0.27
CA GLN A 1 13.99 40.43 0.50
C GLN A 1 13.32 39.25 -0.18
N PRO A 2 13.96 38.53 -1.11
CA PRO A 2 13.34 37.35 -1.69
C PRO A 2 13.53 36.17 -0.74
N GLU A 3 12.43 35.46 -0.46
CA GLU A 3 12.42 34.28 0.39
C GLU A 3 13.18 33.15 -0.31
N THR A 4 14.28 32.70 0.31
CA THR A 4 15.04 31.55 -0.13
C THR A 4 14.13 30.33 -0.02
N ARG A 5 13.59 29.88 -1.16
CA ARG A 5 13.03 28.54 -1.33
C ARG A 5 14.09 27.58 -0.82
N ARG A 6 13.89 26.96 0.35
CA ARG A 6 14.74 25.88 0.82
C ARG A 6 14.80 24.87 -0.33
N GLU A 7 15.96 24.68 -0.93
CA GLU A 7 16.19 23.52 -1.78
C GLU A 7 15.85 22.33 -0.89
N ALA A 8 14.75 21.63 -1.19
CA ALA A 8 14.46 20.39 -0.51
C ALA A 8 15.63 19.48 -0.87
N ASP A 9 16.48 19.20 0.11
CA ASP A 9 17.60 18.28 -0.07
C ASP A 9 17.05 16.99 -0.66
N LYS A 10 17.66 16.55 -1.76
CA LYS A 10 17.21 15.33 -2.45
C LYS A 10 17.55 14.13 -1.57
N GLN A 11 16.57 13.66 -0.81
CA GLN A 11 16.71 12.48 0.03
C GLN A 11 16.42 11.21 -0.77
N ILE A 12 17.23 10.17 -0.57
CA ILE A 12 17.06 8.85 -1.17
C ILE A 12 16.93 7.85 -0.02
N TYR A 13 15.76 7.24 0.09
CA TYR A 13 15.48 6.19 1.07
C TYR A 13 15.52 4.82 0.41
N THR A 14 16.03 3.83 1.13
CA THR A 14 16.12 2.44 0.64
C THR A 14 15.35 1.52 1.56
N TYR A 15 14.47 0.69 0.98
CA TYR A 15 13.78 -0.38 1.69
C TYR A 15 14.08 -1.71 0.99
N GLN A 16 14.43 -2.74 1.77
CA GLN A 16 14.68 -4.10 1.25
C GLN A 16 13.57 -5.04 1.74
N SER A 17 12.87 -5.67 0.80
CA SER A 17 11.89 -6.72 1.06
C SER A 17 12.50 -8.10 0.93
N ASP A 18 11.90 -9.10 1.61
CA ASP A 18 12.32 -10.50 1.54
C ASP A 18 12.01 -11.17 0.18
N TRP A 19 11.22 -10.49 -0.66
CA TRP A 19 10.68 -10.99 -1.92
C TRP A 19 10.77 -9.93 -3.01
N VAL A 20 10.56 -10.35 -4.26
CA VAL A 20 10.52 -9.46 -5.41
C VAL A 20 9.29 -8.56 -5.34
N VAL A 21 9.50 -7.25 -5.32
CA VAL A 21 8.41 -6.27 -5.38
C VAL A 21 7.85 -6.23 -6.80
N TYR A 22 6.59 -6.63 -6.95
CA TYR A 22 5.94 -6.71 -8.25
C TYR A 22 4.98 -5.56 -8.52
N ALA A 23 4.32 -5.07 -7.48
CA ALA A 23 3.46 -3.90 -7.58
C ALA A 23 3.65 -2.99 -6.37
N LEU A 24 3.35 -1.71 -6.56
CA LEU A 24 3.47 -0.69 -5.54
C LEU A 24 2.35 0.34 -5.64
N GLY A 25 2.03 0.98 -4.52
CA GLY A 25 1.05 2.06 -4.43
C GLY A 25 1.43 3.07 -3.35
N PHE A 26 1.69 4.31 -3.75
CA PHE A 26 1.95 5.43 -2.84
C PHE A 26 0.64 6.00 -2.28
N SER A 27 0.60 6.30 -0.99
CA SER A 27 -0.44 7.15 -0.43
C SER A 27 -0.15 8.61 -0.79
N TRP A 28 -1.18 9.34 -1.18
CA TRP A 28 -1.08 10.76 -1.55
C TRP A 28 -2.14 11.55 -0.79
N GLY A 29 -1.75 12.68 -0.22
CA GLY A 29 -2.60 13.54 0.60
C GLY A 29 -1.79 14.57 1.38
N GLU A 30 -2.42 15.65 1.82
CA GLU A 30 -1.79 16.70 2.64
C GLU A 30 -1.39 16.20 4.04
N SER A 31 -2.05 15.13 4.51
CA SER A 31 -1.73 14.40 5.75
C SER A 31 -1.05 13.06 5.50
N SER A 32 -0.42 12.87 4.32
CA SER A 32 0.20 11.59 3.98
C SER A 32 1.52 11.43 4.71
N ASP A 33 1.58 10.50 5.65
CA ASP A 33 2.81 10.14 6.38
C ASP A 33 3.82 9.34 5.53
N PHE A 34 3.91 9.59 4.22
CA PHE A 34 4.77 8.86 3.28
C PHE A 34 4.69 7.33 3.42
N ARG A 35 3.50 6.80 3.11
CA ARG A 35 3.23 5.36 3.18
C ARG A 35 3.21 4.74 1.78
N LEU A 36 3.80 3.55 1.66
CA LEU A 36 3.73 2.73 0.46
C LEU A 36 3.08 1.38 0.78
N ALA A 37 2.27 0.91 -0.15
CA ALA A 37 1.89 -0.49 -0.23
C ALA A 37 2.77 -1.18 -1.28
N LEU A 38 3.26 -2.38 -0.96
CA LEU A 38 4.08 -3.23 -1.81
C LEU A 38 3.36 -4.57 -1.97
N GLY A 39 3.34 -5.11 -3.18
CA GLY A 39 2.82 -6.44 -3.48
C GLY A 39 3.95 -7.39 -3.87
N SER A 40 3.97 -8.57 -3.27
CA SER A 40 4.98 -9.59 -3.57
C SER A 40 4.72 -10.31 -4.88
N LEU A 41 5.79 -10.89 -5.42
CA LEU A 41 5.73 -11.98 -6.39
C LEU A 41 6.48 -13.20 -5.84
N LYS A 42 5.70 -14.19 -5.41
CA LYS A 42 6.14 -15.49 -4.90
C LYS A 42 5.47 -16.61 -5.71
N GLU A 43 6.16 -17.72 -5.87
CA GLU A 43 5.70 -18.87 -6.65
C GLU A 43 4.66 -19.74 -5.92
N ASP A 44 4.65 -19.72 -4.59
CA ASP A 44 3.96 -20.69 -3.72
C ASP A 44 2.56 -20.25 -3.25
N LEU A 45 1.87 -19.39 -4.00
CA LEU A 45 0.55 -18.83 -3.62
C LEU A 45 0.50 -18.18 -2.23
N SER A 46 1.66 -17.82 -1.66
CA SER A 46 1.77 -17.11 -0.37
C SER A 46 2.02 -15.61 -0.56
N ASN A 47 1.50 -15.06 -1.67
CA ASN A 47 1.71 -13.66 -2.01
C ASN A 47 1.05 -12.78 -0.95
N GLU A 48 1.70 -11.67 -0.63
CA GLU A 48 1.28 -10.79 0.43
C GLU A 48 1.39 -9.34 0.01
N ILE A 49 0.60 -8.52 0.68
CA ILE A 49 0.74 -7.08 0.64
C ILE A 49 1.47 -6.64 1.90
N GLN A 50 2.50 -5.83 1.73
CA GLN A 50 3.22 -5.19 2.81
C GLN A 50 3.01 -3.69 2.75
N ILE A 51 2.91 -3.08 3.91
CA ILE A 51 2.78 -1.65 4.06
C ILE A 51 3.99 -1.14 4.80
N ILE A 52 4.65 -0.17 4.19
CA ILE A 52 5.79 0.52 4.76
C ILE A 52 5.47 1.99 4.96
N LYS A 53 6.03 2.59 6.00
CA LYS A 53 5.91 4.01 6.31
C LYS A 53 7.29 4.55 6.67
N LEU A 54 7.56 5.81 6.34
CA LEU A 54 8.73 6.50 6.86
C LEU A 54 8.58 6.70 8.37
N SER A 55 9.58 6.26 9.14
CA SER A 55 9.59 6.44 10.59
C SER A 55 9.74 7.93 10.94
N ASP A 56 9.08 8.37 12.01
CA ASP A 56 9.27 9.72 12.58
C ASP A 56 10.56 9.82 13.44
N SER A 57 11.43 8.81 13.34
CA SER A 57 12.72 8.76 14.04
C SER A 57 13.76 9.67 13.39
N GLU A 58 14.82 9.99 14.14
CA GLU A 58 15.98 10.74 13.64
C GLU A 58 16.66 10.10 12.42
N THR A 59 16.43 8.82 12.14
CA THR A 59 17.03 8.12 11.00
C THR A 59 16.17 8.16 9.74
N GLU A 60 14.88 8.55 9.84
CA GLU A 60 13.93 8.59 8.73
C GLU A 60 13.95 7.32 7.85
N ASP A 61 14.01 6.13 8.47
CA ASP A 61 14.05 4.87 7.75
C ASP A 61 12.63 4.34 7.44
N PHE A 62 12.50 3.55 6.37
CA PHE A 62 11.25 2.86 6.07
C PHE A 62 11.04 1.66 6.99
N GLU A 63 9.92 1.65 7.69
CA GLU A 63 9.52 0.57 8.58
C GLU A 63 8.28 -0.14 8.04
N CYS A 64 8.25 -1.47 8.16
CA CYS A 64 7.06 -2.25 7.85
C CYS A 64 6.04 -2.12 8.97
N THR A 65 4.92 -1.47 8.70
CA THR A 65 3.84 -1.27 9.67
C THR A 65 2.80 -2.39 9.63
N MET A 66 2.63 -3.04 8.48
CA MET A 66 1.62 -4.09 8.33
C MET A 66 1.94 -5.06 7.19
N ARG A 67 1.50 -6.31 7.32
CA ARG A 67 1.60 -7.35 6.29
C ARG A 67 0.36 -8.24 6.34
N PHE A 68 -0.16 -8.62 5.18
CA PHE A 68 -1.33 -9.49 5.08
C PHE A 68 -1.34 -10.33 3.81
N ASP A 69 -1.97 -11.50 3.89
CA ASP A 69 -2.06 -12.48 2.81
C ASP A 69 -2.96 -11.97 1.67
N HIS A 70 -2.49 -12.16 0.43
CA HIS A 70 -3.18 -11.84 -0.81
C HIS A 70 -3.42 -13.09 -1.71
N GLY A 71 -2.76 -14.21 -1.42
CA GLY A 71 -2.76 -15.46 -2.17
C GLY A 71 -2.02 -15.36 -3.52
N PHE A 72 -2.49 -14.49 -4.40
CA PHE A 72 -1.96 -14.30 -5.75
C PHE A 72 -1.16 -13.00 -5.89
N PRO A 73 -0.20 -12.89 -6.82
CA PRO A 73 0.53 -11.66 -7.04
C PRO A 73 -0.41 -10.52 -7.41
N ALA A 74 -0.33 -9.39 -6.71
CA ALA A 74 -1.12 -8.22 -7.04
C ALA A 74 -0.53 -7.50 -8.26
N THR A 75 -1.32 -7.27 -9.31
CA THR A 75 -0.90 -6.56 -10.52
C THR A 75 -0.96 -5.04 -10.39
N LYS A 76 -1.77 -4.53 -9.45
CA LYS A 76 -1.87 -3.10 -9.15
C LYS A 76 -2.32 -2.88 -7.71
N LEU A 77 -1.76 -1.87 -7.06
CA LEU A 77 -2.17 -1.36 -5.75
C LEU A 77 -2.47 0.14 -5.87
N MET A 78 -3.58 0.59 -5.26
CA MET A 78 -3.93 2.01 -5.23
C MET A 78 -4.61 2.39 -3.92
N TRP A 79 -4.08 3.41 -3.26
CA TRP A 79 -4.74 4.05 -2.14
C TRP A 79 -5.94 4.85 -2.63
N LYS A 80 -7.04 4.82 -1.88
CA LYS A 80 -8.14 5.76 -2.13
C LYS A 80 -7.59 7.19 -1.94
N PRO A 81 -7.79 8.10 -2.90
CA PRO A 81 -7.32 9.48 -2.78
C PRO A 81 -7.93 10.21 -1.58
N GLU A 82 -7.11 10.96 -0.85
CA GLU A 82 -7.56 11.85 0.21
C GLU A 82 -8.08 13.16 -0.39
N ARG A 83 -9.34 13.50 -0.12
CA ARG A 83 -9.96 14.78 -0.53
C ARG A 83 -10.12 15.78 0.63
N SER A 84 -9.74 15.38 1.84
CA SER A 84 -9.89 16.10 3.10
C SER A 84 -8.74 15.67 4.03
N ALA A 85 -8.50 16.41 5.11
CA ALA A 85 -7.49 16.11 6.13
C ALA A 85 -7.74 14.78 6.89
N MET A 86 -8.80 14.04 6.54
CA MET A 86 -9.08 12.74 7.12
C MET A 86 -8.43 11.64 6.28
N ARG A 87 -7.51 10.92 6.92
CA ARG A 87 -6.73 9.86 6.31
C ARG A 87 -7.57 8.80 5.63
N SER A 88 -7.15 8.39 4.44
CA SER A 88 -7.78 7.33 3.68
C SER A 88 -7.20 5.97 4.04
N ASN A 89 -8.01 5.16 4.71
CA ASN A 89 -7.64 3.81 5.13
C ASN A 89 -8.01 2.75 4.08
N PHE A 90 -8.41 3.13 2.87
CA PHE A 90 -8.79 2.15 1.86
C PHE A 90 -7.67 1.91 0.84
N LEU A 91 -7.36 0.65 0.63
CA LEU A 91 -6.44 0.19 -0.40
C LEU A 91 -7.21 -0.71 -1.38
N ALA A 92 -7.09 -0.43 -2.67
CA ALA A 92 -7.59 -1.30 -3.73
C ALA A 92 -6.43 -2.13 -4.29
N THR A 93 -6.65 -3.42 -4.49
CA THR A 93 -5.72 -4.33 -5.17
C THR A 93 -6.40 -5.07 -6.30
N THR A 94 -5.63 -5.46 -7.31
CA THR A 94 -6.09 -6.30 -8.42
C THR A 94 -5.19 -7.52 -8.56
N SER A 95 -5.81 -8.69 -8.76
CA SER A 95 -5.17 -9.97 -9.10
C SER A 95 -6.22 -10.87 -9.78
N ASP A 96 -6.42 -12.10 -9.29
CA ASP A 96 -7.59 -12.94 -9.55
C ASP A 96 -8.93 -12.21 -9.32
N TYR A 97 -9.02 -11.41 -8.25
CA TYR A 97 -10.15 -10.52 -7.99
C TYR A 97 -9.68 -9.07 -7.79
N LEU A 98 -10.61 -8.13 -7.90
CA LEU A 98 -10.41 -6.80 -7.34
C LEU A 98 -10.85 -6.82 -5.87
N ARG A 99 -9.95 -6.45 -4.97
CA ARG A 99 -10.21 -6.43 -3.52
C ARG A 99 -10.10 -5.01 -2.99
N ILE A 100 -11.00 -4.63 -2.09
CA ILE A 100 -10.91 -3.40 -1.31
C ILE A 100 -10.59 -3.78 0.13
N TRP A 101 -9.47 -3.29 0.62
CA TRP A 101 -8.99 -3.49 1.98
C TRP A 101 -9.27 -2.24 2.79
N GLU A 102 -9.80 -2.42 3.99
CA GLU A 102 -9.83 -1.37 5.02
C GLU A 102 -8.65 -1.61 5.93
N ILE A 103 -7.73 -0.65 5.94
CA ILE A 103 -6.49 -0.73 6.68
C ILE A 103 -6.64 0.02 7.99
N ASP A 104 -6.68 -0.73 9.07
CA ASP A 104 -6.64 -0.20 10.42
C ASP A 104 -5.28 -0.55 11.03
N GLU A 105 -4.48 0.46 11.38
CA GLU A 105 -3.16 0.26 11.97
C GLU A 105 -3.20 -0.41 13.35
N ASN A 106 -4.36 -0.36 14.01
CA ASN A 106 -4.54 -1.03 15.30
C ASN A 106 -4.99 -2.49 15.14
N ASN A 107 -5.33 -2.92 13.91
CA ASN A 107 -5.91 -4.24 13.66
C ASN A 107 -5.04 -5.06 12.71
N VAL A 108 -4.42 -6.10 13.26
CA VAL A 108 -3.52 -7.02 12.55
C VAL A 108 -4.28 -7.90 11.53
N THR A 109 -5.61 -8.04 11.65
CA THR A 109 -6.39 -8.90 10.76
C THR A 109 -7.09 -8.08 9.68
N THR A 110 -6.43 -7.91 8.54
CA THR A 110 -7.05 -7.28 7.36
C THR A 110 -7.68 -8.35 6.47
N LYS A 111 -8.99 -8.54 6.61
CA LYS A 111 -9.80 -9.24 5.60
C LYS A 111 -10.27 -8.22 4.56
N PRO A 112 -10.42 -8.61 3.28
CA PRO A 112 -10.97 -7.71 2.29
C PRO A 112 -12.40 -7.32 2.69
N LYS A 113 -12.70 -6.03 2.64
CA LYS A 113 -14.04 -5.48 2.90
C LYS A 113 -14.99 -5.76 1.74
N LEU A 114 -14.44 -5.82 0.52
CA LEU A 114 -15.18 -6.13 -0.70
C LEU A 114 -14.29 -6.92 -1.65
N GLU A 115 -14.87 -7.91 -2.31
CA GLU A 115 -14.25 -8.63 -3.42
C GLU A 115 -15.18 -8.57 -4.62
N LEU A 116 -14.68 -8.02 -5.74
CA LEU A 116 -15.38 -8.05 -7.02
C LEU A 116 -14.78 -9.17 -7.86
N LYS A 117 -15.58 -10.20 -8.07
CA LYS A 117 -15.29 -11.33 -8.95
C LYS A 117 -16.28 -11.36 -10.09
N ASP A 118 -15.80 -11.67 -11.29
CA ASP A 118 -16.69 -11.89 -12.43
C ASP A 118 -17.57 -13.12 -12.12
N THR A 119 -18.85 -12.88 -11.86
CA THR A 119 -19.82 -13.96 -11.72
C THR A 119 -20.48 -14.08 -13.07
N ALA A 120 -19.80 -14.76 -14.01
CA ALA A 120 -20.48 -15.25 -15.19
C ALA A 120 -21.60 -16.17 -14.70
N GLN A 121 -22.82 -15.64 -14.63
CA GLN A 121 -24.00 -16.49 -14.49
C GLN A 121 -23.99 -17.39 -15.72
N SER A 122 -23.70 -18.67 -15.51
CA SER A 122 -23.93 -19.68 -16.53
C SER A 122 -25.43 -19.63 -16.86
N PHE A 123 -25.76 -19.08 -18.03
CA PHE A 123 -27.09 -19.23 -18.60
C PHE A 123 -27.23 -20.71 -18.99
N SER A 124 -27.81 -21.50 -18.09
CA SER A 124 -28.32 -22.85 -18.34
C SER A 124 -29.67 -22.77 -19.02
#